data_AF-A0A931KIB4-F1
#
_entry.id   AF-A0A931KIB4-F1
#
_cell.length_a   1.000
_cell.length_b   1.000
_cell.length_c   1.000
_cell.angle_alpha   90.00
_cell.angle_beta   90.00
_cell.angle_gamma   90.00
#
_symmetry.space_group_name_H-M   'P 1'
#
loop_
_entity.id
_entity.type
_entity.pdbx_description
1 polymer ?
#
loop_
_entity_poly.entity_id
_entity_poly.type
_entity_poly.pdbx_seq_one_letter_code
_entity_poly.pdbx_strand_id
1 'polypeptide(L)' 'MGSQTVGERAAVLLSLVQSCKHNQMEPWARLRDVFDRLPRLSPHPTPDQLDTLLPDRWLKSHPDCIWKIDRLRKQS' A
#
# COMPACT_ATOMS: atom_id res chain seq x y z
N MET A 1 -22.43 -12.03 15.30
CA MET A 1 -22.52 -10.63 14.87
C MET A 1 -21.18 -10.26 14.25
N GLY A 2 -21.11 -10.29 12.91
CA GLY A 2 -19.88 -9.97 12.19
C GLY A 2 -19.58 -8.50 12.37
N SER A 3 -18.43 -8.19 12.96
CA SER A 3 -18.02 -6.82 13.22
C SER A 3 -17.97 -6.05 11.89
N GLN A 4 -18.88 -5.10 11.73
CA GLN A 4 -18.95 -4.16 10.60
C GLN A 4 -17.59 -3.48 10.35
N THR A 5 -16.80 -3.34 11.42
CA THR A 5 -15.41 -2.87 11.45
C THR A 5 -14.43 -3.77 10.69
N VAL A 6 -14.65 -5.08 10.62
CA VAL A 6 -13.82 -6.00 9.83
C VAL A 6 -14.05 -5.79 8.32
N GLY A 7 -15.30 -5.54 7.93
CA GLY A 7 -15.66 -5.25 6.54
C GLY A 7 -15.07 -3.92 6.04
N GLU A 8 -15.12 -2.88 6.87
CA GLU A 8 -14.59 -1.56 6.54
C GLU A 8 -13.06 -1.57 6.39
N ARG A 9 -12.35 -2.21 7.34
CA ARG A 9 -10.88 -2.36 7.26
C ARG A 9 -10.46 -3.16 6.03
N ALA A 10 -11.18 -4.24 5.73
CA ALA A 10 -10.94 -5.01 4.53
C ALA A 10 -11.18 -4.18 3.26
N ALA A 11 -12.22 -3.34 3.21
CA ALA A 11 -12.51 -2.48 2.07
C ALA A 11 -11.40 -1.44 1.84
N VAL A 12 -10.84 -0.86 2.90
CA VAL A 12 -9.69 0.07 2.80
C VAL A 12 -8.45 -0.65 2.26
N LEU A 13 -8.11 -1.82 2.81
CA LEU A 13 -6.96 -2.60 2.35
C LEU A 13 -7.14 -3.08 0.90
N LEU A 14 -8.34 -3.52 0.54
CA LEU A 14 -8.66 -3.93 -0.83
C LEU A 14 -8.55 -2.76 -1.80
N SER A 15 -9.05 -1.58 -1.43
CA SER A 15 -8.90 -0.36 -2.24
C SER A 15 -7.44 -0.03 -2.48
N LEU A 16 -6.60 -0.10 -1.44
CA LEU A 16 -5.15 0.09 -1.56
C LEU A 16 -4.50 -0.92 -2.50
N VAL A 17 -4.84 -2.21 -2.36
CA VAL A 17 -4.32 -3.27 -3.24
C VAL A 17 -4.73 -3.06 -4.69
N GLN A 18 -5.99 -2.66 -4.94
CA GLN A 18 -6.46 -2.37 -6.30
C GLN A 18 -5.75 -1.15 -6.89
N SER A 19 -5.55 -0.08 -6.11
CA SER A 19 -4.74 1.06 -6.52
C SER A 19 -3.29 0.67 -6.81
N CYS A 20 -2.69 -0.25 -6.05
CA CYS A 20 -1.34 -0.76 -6.32
C CYS A 20 -1.27 -1.51 -7.65
N LYS A 21 -2.24 -2.38 -7.92
CA LYS A 21 -2.34 -3.11 -9.20
C LYS A 21 -2.47 -2.15 -10.39
N HIS A 22 -3.31 -1.12 -10.26
CA HIS A 22 -3.49 -0.12 -11.31
C HIS A 22 -2.20 0.65 -11.61
N ASN A 23 -1.40 0.95 -10.57
CA ASN A 23 -0.13 1.66 -10.69
C ASN A 23 1.09 0.74 -10.90
N GLN A 24 0.88 -0.54 -11.24
CA GLN A 24 1.95 -1.54 -11.43
C GLN A 24 2.92 -1.65 -10.23
N MET A 25 2.42 -1.40 -9.02
CA MET A 25 3.18 -1.53 -7.77
C MET A 25 2.92 -2.88 -7.12
N GLU A 26 3.94 -3.46 -6.49
CA GLU A 26 3.83 -4.72 -5.78
C GLU A 26 2.88 -4.56 -4.57
N PRO A 27 1.70 -5.19 -4.58
CA PRO A 27 0.69 -4.93 -3.55
C PRO A 27 1.08 -5.39 -2.15
N TRP A 28 1.84 -6.50 -2.04
CA TRP A 28 2.26 -7.04 -0.75
C TRP A 28 3.29 -6.15 -0.05
N ALA A 29 4.27 -5.63 -0.80
CA ALA A 29 5.29 -4.70 -0.31
C ALA A 29 4.63 -3.41 0.19
N ARG A 30 3.59 -2.94 -0.51
CA ARG A 30 2.82 -1.79 -0.05
C ARG A 30 2.04 -2.04 1.22
N LEU A 31 1.38 -3.18 1.33
CA LEU A 31 0.69 -3.55 2.56
C LEU A 31 1.67 -3.66 3.73
N ARG A 32 2.81 -4.33 3.53
CA ARG A 32 3.85 -4.50 4.54
C ARG A 32 4.42 -3.16 5.01
N ASP A 33 4.70 -2.24 4.10
CA ASP A 33 5.20 -0.91 4.45
C ASP A 33 4.16 -0.10 5.23
N VAL A 34 2.88 -0.13 4.82
CA VAL A 34 1.80 0.51 5.57
C VAL A 34 1.68 -0.08 6.96
N PHE A 35 1.73 -1.41 7.13
CA PHE A 35 1.67 -2.06 8.44
C PHE A 35 2.89 -1.80 9.31
N ASP A 36 4.07 -1.60 8.74
CA ASP A 36 5.28 -1.25 9.48
C ASP A 36 5.29 0.23 9.90
N ARG A 37 4.73 1.12 9.07
CA ARG A 37 4.70 2.56 9.33
C ARG A 37 3.52 3.01 10.18
N LEU A 38 2.33 2.42 10.03
CA LEU A 38 1.13 2.81 10.78
C LEU A 38 1.36 2.86 12.30
N PRO A 39 1.99 1.84 12.92
CA PRO A 39 2.25 1.83 14.36
C PRO A 39 3.34 2.82 14.79
N ARG A 40 4.20 3.25 13.86
CA ARG A 40 5.27 4.24 14.11
C ARG A 40 4.77 5.68 14.00
N LEU A 41 3.63 5.88 13.35
CA LEU A 41 2.94 7.16 13.28
C LEU A 41 2.28 7.47 14.62
N SER A 42 2.42 8.71 15.08
CA SER A 42 1.70 9.20 16.26
C SER A 42 0.19 9.14 16.00
N PRO A 43 -0.68 8.93 17.01
CA PRO A 43 -2.14 8.92 16.83
C PRO A 43 -2.70 10.19 16.18
N HIS A 44 -1.95 11.29 16.24
CA HIS A 44 -2.17 12.49 15.44
C HIS A 44 -0.94 12.74 14.55
N PRO A 45 -0.87 12.11 13.37
CA PRO A 45 0.29 12.27 12.49
C PRO A 45 0.31 13.70 11.94
N THR A 46 1.50 14.30 11.89
CA THR A 46 1.68 15.57 11.18
C THR A 46 1.60 15.35 9.67
N PRO A 47 1.28 16.39 8.87
CA PRO A 47 1.22 16.29 7.42
C PRO A 47 2.51 15.72 6.80
N ASP A 48 3.67 16.05 7.36
CA ASP A 48 4.97 15.55 6.90
C ASP A 48 5.12 14.03 7.10
N GLN A 49 4.60 13.49 8.21
CA GLN A 49 4.59 12.04 8.41
C GLN A 49 3.59 11.33 7.48
N LEU A 50 2.45 11.96 7.21
CA LEU A 50 1.47 11.44 6.25
C LEU A 50 2.01 11.46 4.82
N ASP A 51 2.80 12.48 4.48
CA ASP A 51 3.50 12.61 3.20
C ASP A 51 4.45 11.42 2.94
N THR A 52 5.01 10.82 3.98
CA THR A 52 5.85 9.62 3.82
C THR A 52 5.07 8.37 3.40
N LEU A 53 3.75 8.36 3.58
CA LEU A 53 2.84 7.30 3.12
C LEU A 53 2.36 7.52 1.68
N LEU A 54 2.65 8.69 1.09
CA LEU A 54 2.26 8.97 -0.30
C LEU A 54 2.95 8.01 -1.27
N PRO A 55 2.21 7.58 -2.31
CA PRO A 55 2.72 6.57 -3.21
C PRO A 55 3.99 6.96 -3.97
N ASP A 56 4.13 8.23 -4.33
CA ASP A 56 5.31 8.77 -5.00
C ASP A 56 6.58 8.69 -4.16
N ARG A 57 6.50 8.99 -2.85
CA ARG A 57 7.65 8.93 -1.94
C ARG A 57 8.04 7.47 -1.65
N TRP A 58 7.06 6.59 -1.54
CA TRP A 58 7.31 5.16 -1.35
C TRP A 58 8.03 4.55 -2.55
N LEU A 59 7.60 4.85 -3.78
CA LEU A 59 8.26 4.34 -5.00
C LEU A 59 9.72 4.80 -5.12
N LYS A 60 10.02 6.03 -4.69
CA LYS A 60 11.40 6.54 -4.65
C LYS A 60 12.29 5.76 -3.68
N SER A 61 11.73 5.27 -2.58
CA SER A 61 12.49 4.48 -1.58
C SER A 61 12.52 2.98 -1.90
N HIS A 62 11.59 2.49 -2.73
CA HIS A 62 11.45 1.07 -3.06
C HIS A 62 11.37 0.84 -4.58
N PRO A 63 12.43 1.16 -5.34
CA PRO A 63 12.47 0.94 -6.79
C PRO A 63 12.33 -0.54 -7.17
N ASP A 64 12.68 -1.46 -6.26
CA ASP A 64 12.57 -2.91 -6.47
C ASP A 64 11.15 -3.46 -6.33
N CYS A 65 10.23 -2.68 -5.74
CA CYS A 65 8.85 -3.09 -5.50
C CYS A 65 7.90 -2.74 -6.68
N ILE A 66 8.44 -2.60 -7.88
CA ILE A 66 7.67 -2.54 -9.12
C ILE A 66 7.16 -3.96 -9.44
N TRP A 67 5.88 -4.09 -9.77
CA TRP A 67 5.23 -5.39 -9.96
C TRP A 67 5.71 -6.07 -11.24
N LYS A 68 6.77 -6.89 -11.11
CA LYS A 68 7.39 -7.62 -12.23
C LYS A 68 6.49 -8.69 -12.86
N ILE A 69 5.38 -9.06 -12.24
CA ILE A 69 4.43 -10.07 -12.75
C ILE A 69 3.72 -9.60 -14.02
N ASP A 70 3.41 -8.30 -14.17
CA ASP A 70 2.85 -7.76 -15.42
C ASP A 70 3.82 -7.95 -16.60
N ARG A 71 5.13 -7.85 -16.31
CA ARG A 71 6.21 -8.08 -17.29
C ARG A 71 6.26 -9.54 -17.76
N LEU A 72 5.94 -10.50 -16.87
CA LEU A 72 5.88 -11.93 -17.19
C LEU A 72 4.61 -12.31 -17.98
N ARG A 73 3.48 -11.64 -17.72
CA ARG A 73 2.22 -11.86 -18.46
C ARG A 73 2.23 -11.33 -19.90
N LYS A 74 3.03 -10.30 -20.20
CA LYS A 74 3.21 -9.78 -21.57
C LYS A 74 4.20 -10.59 -22.43
N GLN A 75 4.80 -11.64 -21.89
CA GLN A 75 5.77 -12.51 -22.60
C GLN A 75 5.22 -13.92 -22.92
N SER A 76 3.91 -14.16 -22.75
CA SER A 76 3.22 -15.39 -23.18
C SER A 76 2.13 -15.10 -24.19
#